data_AF-A0A1Y1S353-F1
#
_entry.id   AF-A0A1Y1S353-F1
#
_cell.length_a   1.000
_cell.length_b   1.000
_cell.length_c   1.000
_cell.angle_alpha   90.00
_cell.angle_beta   90.00
_cell.angle_gamma   90.00
#
_symmetry.space_group_name_H-M   'P 1'
#
loop_
_entity.id
_entity.type
_entity.pdbx_description
1 polymer ?
#
loop_
_entity_poly.entity_id
_entity_poly.type
_entity_poly.pdbx_seq_one_letter_code
_entity_poly.pdbx_strand_id
1 'polypeptide(L)'
;MIRILSTPFAVLLALSLLFSCATSGSAPGTSTSAVQAPAEVPLRLADARPDLAAVVTAVYGSLRNPEAPLDGTVLFDKPLLIEGETDIRGFGLGNVAIEEDTPLGDDPLFRKTSGLLRLADPLGREMYWSWAAEYLLQDEGILILSSAAAPVYGNFDRIRFFFVEKDQLPALSYLEDANFEELLPLVAANASEAGELKAENGMKDMYLFVFDMTRSESSVDLELYSDGTLADAVVSDSRSINQEGWRFIMAEGSFRFGNDAKYRLYAAESRDAPRVLSVLAVED
;
A
#
# COMPACT_ATOMS: atom_id res chain seq x y z
N MET A 1 25.83 -12.62 42.96
CA MET A 1 24.47 -12.96 42.52
C MET A 1 23.58 -11.76 42.81
N ILE A 2 23.49 -10.84 41.85
CA ILE A 2 22.70 -9.60 41.92
C ILE A 2 22.05 -9.45 40.55
N ARG A 3 20.72 -9.43 40.51
CA ARG A 3 19.91 -9.18 39.31
C ARG A 3 19.84 -7.68 39.07
N ILE A 4 20.15 -7.23 37.85
CA ILE A 4 19.82 -5.89 37.37
C ILE A 4 18.87 -6.09 36.19
N LEU A 5 17.60 -5.73 36.37
CA LEU A 5 16.64 -5.51 35.30
C LEU A 5 16.99 -4.19 34.62
N SER A 6 17.07 -4.17 33.29
CA SER A 6 17.04 -2.94 32.51
C SER A 6 16.02 -3.07 31.37
N THR A 7 14.85 -2.47 31.58
CA THR A 7 13.88 -2.07 30.56
C THR A 7 14.41 -0.85 29.80
N PRO A 8 14.26 -0.74 28.46
CA PRO A 8 14.26 0.55 27.78
C PRO A 8 12.80 1.03 27.59
N PHE A 9 12.39 2.09 28.29
CA PHE A 9 12.36 3.48 27.79
C PHE A 9 11.43 3.67 26.58
N ALA A 10 10.14 3.80 26.88
CA ALA A 10 9.16 4.45 26.02
C ALA A 10 9.35 5.97 26.12
N VAL A 11 9.73 6.62 25.02
CA VAL A 11 9.73 8.08 24.90
C VAL A 11 8.41 8.48 24.24
N LEU A 12 7.44 8.85 25.08
CA LEU A 12 6.21 9.52 24.64
C LEU A 12 6.56 10.97 24.26
N LEU A 13 6.46 11.30 22.97
CA LEU A 13 6.45 12.68 22.50
C LEU A 13 4.98 13.15 22.44
N ALA A 14 4.51 13.71 23.55
CA ALA A 14 3.21 14.36 23.64
C ALA A 14 3.32 15.78 23.08
N LEU A 15 2.90 15.99 21.83
CA LEU A 15 2.74 17.31 21.25
C LEU A 15 1.37 17.87 21.68
N SER A 16 1.43 18.74 22.69
CA SER A 16 0.31 19.48 23.26
C SER A 16 -0.23 20.54 22.29
N LEU A 17 -1.38 20.26 21.67
CA LEU A 17 -2.23 21.28 21.04
C LEU A 17 -3.17 21.88 22.10
N LEU A 18 -2.77 23.03 22.63
CA LEU A 18 -3.61 23.92 23.43
C LEU A 18 -4.61 24.63 22.50
N PHE A 19 -5.86 24.18 22.50
CA PHE A 19 -6.99 25.03 22.12
C PHE A 19 -7.76 25.44 23.38
N SER A 20 -7.46 26.64 23.85
CA SER A 20 -8.40 27.43 24.64
C SER A 20 -9.55 27.85 23.73
N CYS A 21 -10.79 27.57 24.12
CA CYS A 21 -11.87 28.50 23.82
C CYS A 21 -12.96 28.44 24.88
N ALA A 22 -13.22 29.63 25.42
CA ALA A 22 -14.14 29.93 26.48
C ALA A 22 -15.61 29.87 26.02
N THR A 23 -16.47 29.57 26.99
CA THR A 23 -17.85 30.04 27.18
C THR A 23 -18.62 30.54 25.95
N SER A 24 -19.63 29.75 25.59
CA SER A 24 -20.75 30.08 24.70
C SER A 24 -21.50 31.35 25.15
N GLY A 25 -21.32 32.42 24.39
CA GLY A 25 -22.22 33.57 24.34
C GLY A 25 -22.89 33.59 22.96
N SER A 26 -24.20 33.39 22.94
CA SER A 26 -25.04 33.34 21.73
C SER A 26 -25.27 34.72 21.12
N ALA A 27 -24.97 34.86 19.82
CA ALA A 27 -25.55 35.86 18.91
C ALA A 27 -25.51 35.33 17.45
N PRO A 28 -26.50 35.65 16.60
CA PRO A 28 -26.67 35.05 15.28
C PRO A 28 -25.80 35.75 14.24
N GLY A 29 -25.05 34.99 13.45
CA GLY A 29 -24.15 35.54 12.43
C GLY A 29 -24.00 34.60 11.25
N THR A 30 -24.67 34.97 10.16
CA THR A 30 -24.28 34.79 8.76
C THR A 30 -23.51 33.51 8.40
N SER A 31 -24.22 32.56 7.79
CA SER A 31 -23.65 31.42 7.08
C SER A 31 -22.86 31.90 5.86
N THR A 32 -21.59 32.22 6.05
CA THR A 32 -20.61 32.23 4.96
C THR A 32 -20.36 30.78 4.56
N SER A 33 -20.89 30.41 3.40
CA SER A 33 -20.44 29.21 2.68
C SER A 33 -18.94 29.35 2.45
N ALA A 34 -18.15 28.52 3.13
CA ALA A 34 -16.74 28.40 2.85
C ALA A 34 -16.60 27.93 1.40
N VAL A 35 -16.03 28.77 0.54
CA VAL A 35 -15.57 28.37 -0.78
C VAL A 35 -14.52 27.28 -0.53
N GLN A 36 -14.86 26.02 -0.81
CA GLN A 36 -13.87 24.96 -0.84
C GLN A 36 -12.82 25.37 -1.88
N ALA A 37 -11.60 25.61 -1.43
CA ALA A 37 -10.48 25.79 -2.33
C ALA A 37 -10.42 24.57 -3.28
N PRO A 38 -10.10 24.76 -4.57
CA PRO A 38 -9.92 23.64 -5.47
C PRO A 38 -8.89 22.69 -4.86
N ALA A 39 -9.19 21.39 -4.85
CA ALA A 39 -8.22 20.38 -4.44
C ALA A 39 -7.01 20.52 -5.37
N GLU A 40 -5.87 20.96 -4.82
CA GLU A 40 -4.64 21.07 -5.59
C GLU A 40 -4.25 19.68 -6.08
N VAL A 41 -4.05 19.55 -7.39
CA VAL A 41 -3.58 18.31 -7.98
C VAL A 41 -2.10 18.17 -7.59
N PRO A 42 -1.70 17.05 -6.96
CA PRO A 42 -0.31 16.88 -6.52
C PRO A 42 0.66 16.89 -7.71
N LEU A 43 1.81 17.55 -7.53
CA LEU A 43 2.85 17.69 -8.54
C LEU A 43 3.54 16.33 -8.73
N ARG A 44 3.83 15.93 -9.98
CA ARG A 44 4.56 14.69 -10.27
C ARG A 44 6.06 14.94 -10.31
N LEU A 45 6.86 13.91 -10.02
CA LEU A 45 8.33 14.00 -10.06
C LEU A 45 8.88 14.50 -11.40
N ALA A 46 8.27 14.08 -12.51
CA ALA A 46 8.70 14.47 -13.85
C ALA A 46 8.52 15.99 -14.12
N ASP A 47 7.61 16.63 -13.39
CA ASP A 47 7.31 18.05 -13.48
C ASP A 47 7.99 18.85 -12.35
N ALA A 48 8.69 18.16 -11.44
CA ALA A 48 9.36 18.75 -10.30
C ALA A 48 10.62 19.51 -10.71
N ARG A 49 11.01 20.49 -9.89
CA ARG A 49 12.32 21.13 -10.08
C ARG A 49 13.45 20.10 -9.92
N PRO A 50 14.59 20.28 -10.61
CA PRO A 50 15.70 19.34 -10.56
C PRO A 50 16.22 19.07 -9.13
N ASP A 51 16.25 20.10 -8.27
CA ASP A 51 16.64 19.97 -6.86
C ASP A 51 15.70 19.04 -6.10
N LEU A 52 14.39 19.24 -6.23
CA LEU A 52 13.39 18.41 -5.58
C LEU A 52 13.46 16.96 -6.08
N ALA A 53 13.67 16.77 -7.38
CA ALA A 53 13.84 15.43 -7.94
C ALA A 53 15.07 14.71 -7.37
N ALA A 54 16.17 15.43 -7.17
CA ALA A 54 17.38 14.90 -6.53
C ALA A 54 17.13 14.53 -5.05
N VAL A 55 16.43 15.40 -4.30
CA VAL A 55 16.05 15.12 -2.89
C VAL A 55 15.19 13.87 -2.79
N VAL A 56 14.14 13.75 -3.61
CA VAL A 56 13.25 12.57 -3.64
C VAL A 56 14.04 11.30 -3.96
N THR A 57 14.91 11.37 -4.96
CA THR A 57 15.75 10.21 -5.36
C THR A 57 16.70 9.81 -4.24
N ALA A 58 17.28 10.78 -3.53
CA ALA A 58 18.17 10.53 -2.39
C ALA A 58 17.41 9.96 -1.20
N VAL A 59 16.20 10.44 -0.89
CA VAL A 59 15.32 9.87 0.14
C VAL A 59 14.96 8.43 -0.18
N TYR A 60 14.54 8.13 -1.42
CA TYR A 60 14.26 6.75 -1.84
C TYR A 60 15.53 5.88 -1.81
N GLY A 61 16.69 6.42 -2.21
CA GLY A 61 17.98 5.74 -2.13
C GLY A 61 18.33 5.34 -0.69
N SER A 62 18.23 6.29 0.25
CA SER A 62 18.43 6.07 1.68
C SER A 62 17.42 5.09 2.28
N LEU A 63 16.16 5.14 1.84
CA LEU A 63 15.12 4.20 2.25
C LEU A 63 15.46 2.77 1.79
N ARG A 64 15.96 2.61 0.57
CA ARG A 64 16.28 1.30 -0.03
C ARG A 64 17.58 0.71 0.51
N ASN A 65 18.57 1.55 0.76
CA ASN A 65 19.86 1.13 1.28
C ASN A 65 20.40 2.17 2.28
N PRO A 66 19.99 2.09 3.55
CA PRO A 66 20.39 3.04 4.58
C PRO A 66 21.90 3.11 4.83
N GLU A 67 22.63 2.05 4.46
CA GLU A 67 24.08 1.93 4.65
C GLU A 67 24.89 2.34 3.41
N ALA A 68 24.24 2.60 2.27
CA ALA A 68 24.94 3.00 1.06
C ALA A 68 25.56 4.40 1.21
N PRO A 69 26.82 4.60 0.75
CA PRO A 69 27.36 5.94 0.61
C PRO A 69 26.52 6.71 -0.41
N LEU A 70 26.07 7.90 0.00
CA LEU A 70 25.31 8.80 -0.86
C LEU A 70 26.23 9.41 -1.91
N ASP A 71 25.74 9.54 -3.15
CA ASP A 71 26.45 10.29 -4.19
C ASP A 71 26.58 11.75 -3.76
N GLY A 72 27.79 12.31 -3.89
CA GLY A 72 28.21 13.59 -3.28
C GLY A 72 27.43 14.85 -3.68
N THR A 73 26.41 14.75 -4.54
CA THR A 73 25.52 15.86 -4.91
C THR A 73 24.42 16.11 -3.88
N VAL A 74 24.01 15.08 -3.12
CA VAL A 74 23.01 15.22 -2.05
C VAL A 74 23.55 14.63 -0.76
N LEU A 75 23.69 15.46 0.27
CA LEU A 75 24.21 15.08 1.57
C LEU A 75 23.10 15.13 2.61
N PHE A 76 23.14 14.19 3.55
CA PHE A 76 22.25 14.16 4.71
C PHE A 76 23.03 14.61 5.93
N ASP A 77 22.58 15.69 6.60
CA ASP A 77 23.12 16.10 7.91
C ASP A 77 22.86 15.01 8.97
N LYS A 78 21.71 14.34 8.85
CA LYS A 78 21.30 13.21 9.69
C LYS A 78 20.73 12.10 8.82
N PRO A 79 20.93 10.82 9.20
CA PRO A 79 20.30 9.71 8.51
C PRO A 79 18.78 9.89 8.39
N LEU A 80 18.21 9.40 7.29
CA LEU A 80 16.76 9.34 7.11
C LEU A 80 16.12 8.62 8.29
N LEU A 81 15.16 9.27 8.95
CA LEU A 81 14.36 8.62 9.98
C LEU A 81 13.32 7.72 9.32
N ILE A 82 13.39 6.42 9.57
CA ILE A 82 12.46 5.43 9.01
C ILE A 82 11.60 4.88 10.14
N GLU A 83 10.28 4.96 9.99
CA GLU A 83 9.33 4.35 10.91
C GLU A 83 8.96 2.93 10.45
N GLY A 84 9.26 1.92 11.29
CA GLY A 84 8.89 0.52 11.05
C GLY A 84 9.97 -0.36 10.40
N GLU A 85 9.70 -1.67 10.34
CA GLU A 85 10.55 -2.62 9.64
C GLU A 85 10.38 -2.50 8.13
N THR A 86 11.50 -2.44 7.40
CA THR A 86 11.52 -2.03 6.01
C THR A 86 12.32 -3.02 5.17
N ASP A 87 11.64 -4.00 4.56
CA ASP A 87 12.18 -4.68 3.38
C ASP A 87 11.47 -4.16 2.13
N ILE A 88 12.20 -3.35 1.37
CA ILE A 88 11.77 -2.82 0.07
C ILE A 88 12.68 -3.31 -1.06
N ARG A 89 13.48 -4.35 -0.81
CA ARG A 89 14.33 -4.95 -1.85
C ARG A 89 13.45 -5.49 -2.97
N GLY A 90 13.89 -5.29 -4.21
CA GLY A 90 13.12 -5.66 -5.41
C GLY A 90 12.05 -4.63 -5.83
N PHE A 91 11.72 -3.64 -4.99
CA PHE A 91 10.79 -2.57 -5.34
C PHE A 91 11.52 -1.37 -5.95
N GLY A 92 11.14 -1.00 -7.17
CA GLY A 92 11.56 0.22 -7.84
C GLY A 92 10.67 1.41 -7.47
N LEU A 93 11.19 2.63 -7.59
CA LEU A 93 10.38 3.84 -7.50
C LEU A 93 9.48 3.93 -8.74
N GLY A 94 8.18 3.70 -8.56
CA GLY A 94 7.20 3.68 -9.66
C GLY A 94 6.59 5.04 -9.94
N ASN A 95 6.13 5.75 -8.91
CA ASN A 95 5.58 7.11 -9.03
C ASN A 95 5.84 7.91 -7.75
N VAL A 96 5.81 9.24 -7.85
CA VAL A 96 5.86 10.14 -6.70
C VAL A 96 4.83 11.23 -6.88
N ALA A 97 4.02 11.42 -5.84
CA ALA A 97 3.13 12.56 -5.69
C ALA A 97 3.75 13.52 -4.69
N ILE A 98 4.04 14.75 -5.12
CA ILE A 98 4.53 15.83 -4.25
C ILE A 98 3.31 16.58 -3.74
N GLU A 99 3.19 16.64 -2.42
CA GLU A 99 2.07 17.26 -1.71
C GLU A 99 2.44 18.64 -1.19
N GLU A 100 3.70 18.84 -0.81
CA GLU A 100 4.24 20.12 -0.36
C GLU A 100 5.60 20.39 -1.01
N ASP A 101 5.79 21.62 -1.48
CA ASP A 101 7.10 22.15 -1.90
C ASP A 101 7.12 23.67 -1.71
N THR A 102 7.55 24.10 -0.53
CA THR A 102 7.52 25.51 -0.12
C THR A 102 8.89 25.98 0.37
N PRO A 103 9.24 27.25 0.15
CA PRO A 103 10.36 27.87 0.86
C PRO A 103 10.13 27.85 2.36
N LEU A 104 11.18 27.64 3.15
CA LEU A 104 11.14 27.71 4.60
C LEU A 104 11.68 29.08 5.06
N GLY A 105 10.79 29.92 5.56
CA GLY A 105 11.12 31.29 5.97
C GLY A 105 11.33 32.23 4.76
N ASP A 106 12.24 33.18 4.90
CA ASP A 106 12.51 34.21 3.89
C ASP A 106 13.57 33.80 2.85
N ASP A 107 14.25 32.66 3.05
CA ASP A 107 15.29 32.17 2.16
C ASP A 107 14.71 31.18 1.12
N PRO A 108 14.65 31.54 -0.18
CA PRO A 108 14.13 30.64 -1.22
C PRO A 108 14.99 29.39 -1.44
N LEU A 109 16.23 29.38 -0.95
CA LEU A 109 17.15 28.24 -1.04
C LEU A 109 16.92 27.22 0.07
N PHE A 110 16.24 27.61 1.15
CA PHE A 110 15.81 26.70 2.20
C PHE A 110 14.38 26.26 1.91
N ARG A 111 14.16 24.96 1.80
CA ARG A 111 12.87 24.41 1.37
C ARG A 111 12.40 23.28 2.26
N LYS A 112 11.08 23.19 2.39
CA LYS A 112 10.36 22.08 3.00
C LYS A 112 9.52 21.39 1.93
N THR A 113 9.59 20.08 1.91
CA THR A 113 8.85 19.26 0.96
C THR A 113 8.32 17.99 1.60
N SER A 114 7.21 17.50 1.07
CA SER A 114 6.62 16.23 1.46
C SER A 114 5.82 15.61 0.32
N GLY A 115 5.54 14.32 0.46
CA GLY A 115 4.64 13.64 -0.46
C GLY A 115 4.57 12.14 -0.24
N LEU A 116 4.17 11.44 -1.30
CA LEU A 116 3.93 10.01 -1.33
C LEU A 116 4.78 9.34 -2.40
N LEU A 117 5.58 8.35 -2.00
CA LEU A 117 6.28 7.44 -2.89
C LEU A 117 5.40 6.21 -3.13
N ARG A 118 5.21 5.84 -4.39
CA ARG A 118 4.65 4.55 -4.79
C ARG A 118 5.80 3.68 -5.30
N LEU A 119 6.10 2.62 -4.58
CA LEU A 119 7.11 1.64 -4.96
C LEU A 119 6.42 0.42 -5.57
N ALA A 120 6.97 -0.12 -6.65
CA ALA A 120 6.41 -1.28 -7.32
C ALA A 120 7.49 -2.27 -7.73
N ASP A 121 7.17 -3.56 -7.71
CA ASP A 121 8.06 -4.62 -8.18
C ASP A 121 7.65 -5.13 -9.57
N PRO A 122 8.46 -6.01 -10.21
CA PRO A 122 8.14 -6.57 -11.53
C PRO A 122 6.87 -7.44 -11.58
N LEU A 123 6.42 -7.98 -10.44
CA LEU A 123 5.18 -8.76 -10.35
C LEU A 123 3.93 -7.85 -10.25
N GLY A 124 4.16 -6.55 -10.08
CA GLY A 124 3.14 -5.53 -9.95
C GLY A 124 2.59 -5.40 -8.54
N ARG A 125 3.32 -5.91 -7.53
CA ARG A 125 3.11 -5.59 -6.11
C ARG A 125 3.47 -4.14 -5.86
N GLU A 126 2.79 -3.52 -4.91
CA GLU A 126 2.89 -2.10 -4.60
C GLU A 126 2.99 -1.87 -3.09
N MET A 127 3.75 -0.85 -2.72
CA MET A 127 3.82 -0.33 -1.36
C MET A 127 3.93 1.19 -1.42
N TYR A 128 3.40 1.84 -0.40
CA TYR A 128 3.31 3.29 -0.35
C TYR A 128 4.05 3.82 0.87
N TRP A 129 4.75 4.93 0.67
CA TRP A 129 5.56 5.56 1.71
C TRP A 129 5.31 7.06 1.70
N SER A 130 4.88 7.59 2.83
CA SER A 130 4.93 9.03 3.07
C SER A 130 6.37 9.42 3.33
N TRP A 131 6.77 10.59 2.84
CA TRP A 131 8.09 11.15 3.09
C TRP A 131 7.99 12.66 3.31
N ALA A 132 8.93 13.18 4.08
CA ALA A 132 9.13 14.61 4.26
C ALA A 132 10.62 14.92 4.36
N ALA A 133 11.03 16.08 3.85
CA ALA A 133 12.40 16.56 3.96
C ALA A 133 12.46 18.09 4.06
N GLU A 134 13.44 18.57 4.82
CA GLU A 134 13.88 19.95 4.83
C GLU A 134 15.30 20.00 4.27
N TYR A 135 15.54 20.85 3.27
CA TYR A 135 16.83 20.90 2.58
C TYR A 135 17.25 22.32 2.19
N LEU A 136 18.55 22.51 2.12
CA LEU A 136 19.20 23.76 1.70
C LEU A 136 19.94 23.54 0.38
N LEU A 137 19.72 24.46 -0.57
CA LEU A 137 20.48 24.53 -1.81
C LEU A 137 21.80 25.26 -1.57
N GLN A 138 22.91 24.64 -1.99
CA GLN A 138 24.25 25.18 -1.92
C GLN A 138 24.91 25.18 -3.30
N ASP A 139 25.97 25.97 -3.48
CA ASP A 139 26.65 26.12 -4.77
C ASP A 139 27.16 24.79 -5.34
N GLU A 140 27.52 23.83 -4.48
CA GLU A 140 28.10 22.53 -4.85
C GLU A 140 27.14 21.34 -4.68
N GLY A 141 25.90 21.56 -4.22
CA GLY A 141 24.96 20.46 -3.99
C GLY A 141 23.77 20.80 -3.10
N ILE A 142 23.16 19.75 -2.55
CA ILE A 142 21.96 19.84 -1.72
C ILE A 142 22.26 19.24 -0.35
N LEU A 143 21.96 19.96 0.72
CA LEU A 143 22.06 19.48 2.09
C LEU A 143 20.66 19.22 2.67
N ILE A 144 20.31 17.96 2.89
CA ILE A 144 19.11 17.55 3.61
C ILE A 144 19.39 17.66 5.11
N LEU A 145 18.73 18.59 5.77
CA LEU A 145 18.91 18.88 7.19
C LEU A 145 18.09 17.94 8.09
N SER A 146 16.89 17.61 7.63
CA SER A 146 15.99 16.68 8.31
C SER A 146 15.19 15.90 7.26
N SER A 147 14.92 14.62 7.53
CA SER A 147 14.06 13.81 6.68
C SER A 147 13.45 12.65 7.46
N ALA A 148 12.24 12.28 7.06
CA ALA A 148 11.54 11.13 7.61
C ALA A 148 10.74 10.41 6.52
N ALA A 149 10.55 9.11 6.69
CA ALA A 149 9.68 8.29 5.85
C ALA A 149 8.94 7.25 6.70
N ALA A 150 7.67 7.02 6.36
CA ALA A 150 6.81 6.06 7.04
C ALA A 150 5.92 5.31 6.02
N PRO A 151 5.64 4.02 6.23
CA PRO A 151 4.75 3.27 5.36
C PRO A 151 3.33 3.81 5.49
N VAL A 152 2.60 3.83 4.37
CA VAL A 152 1.20 4.24 4.30
C VAL A 152 0.35 3.04 3.90
N TYR A 153 -0.63 2.74 4.73
CA TYR A 153 -1.57 1.64 4.52
C TYR A 153 -2.99 2.16 4.31
N GLY A 154 -3.80 1.39 3.58
CA GLY A 154 -5.19 1.71 3.29
C GLY A 154 -5.38 2.70 2.13
N ASN A 155 -6.58 2.70 1.55
CA ASN A 155 -6.99 3.50 0.38
C ASN A 155 -6.31 3.14 -0.95
N PHE A 156 -5.45 2.14 -0.98
CA PHE A 156 -4.78 1.67 -2.18
C PHE A 156 -5.03 0.17 -2.33
N ASP A 157 -6.05 -0.18 -3.11
CA ASP A 157 -6.47 -1.58 -3.22
C ASP A 157 -6.22 -2.07 -4.65
N ARG A 158 -5.43 -3.13 -4.78
CA ARG A 158 -5.15 -3.74 -6.08
C ARG A 158 -5.29 -5.25 -5.98
N ILE A 159 -6.53 -5.70 -5.87
CA ILE A 159 -6.85 -7.11 -5.79
C ILE A 159 -6.79 -7.76 -7.15
N ARG A 160 -6.17 -8.94 -7.23
CA ARG A 160 -6.20 -9.81 -8.42
C ARG A 160 -6.79 -11.16 -8.07
N PHE A 161 -7.68 -11.64 -8.94
CA PHE A 161 -8.30 -12.95 -8.86
C PHE A 161 -7.70 -13.86 -9.93
N PHE A 162 -7.35 -15.08 -9.56
CA PHE A 162 -6.84 -16.11 -10.47
C PHE A 162 -7.62 -17.40 -10.25
N PHE A 163 -8.19 -17.92 -11.33
CA PHE A 163 -8.73 -19.28 -11.34
C PHE A 163 -7.68 -20.23 -11.87
N VAL A 164 -7.48 -21.35 -11.18
CA VAL A 164 -6.54 -22.38 -11.58
C VAL A 164 -7.24 -23.73 -11.52
N GLU A 165 -7.10 -24.54 -12.56
CA GLU A 165 -7.65 -25.89 -12.56
C GLU A 165 -6.96 -26.76 -11.50
N LYS A 166 -7.73 -27.63 -10.83
CA LYS A 166 -7.22 -28.43 -9.70
C LYS A 166 -6.09 -29.38 -10.10
N ASP A 167 -5.97 -29.73 -11.37
CA ASP A 167 -4.93 -30.63 -11.88
C ASP A 167 -3.62 -29.91 -12.25
N GLN A 168 -3.62 -28.57 -12.31
CA GLN A 168 -2.44 -27.76 -12.62
C GLN A 168 -1.59 -27.44 -11.38
N LEU A 169 -2.15 -27.59 -10.18
CA LEU A 169 -1.46 -27.33 -8.92
C LEU A 169 -1.57 -28.50 -7.95
N PRO A 170 -0.63 -28.64 -7.01
CA PRO A 170 -0.80 -29.52 -5.85
C PRO A 170 -2.06 -29.14 -5.06
N ALA A 171 -2.57 -30.09 -4.28
CA ALA A 171 -3.66 -29.80 -3.35
C ALA A 171 -3.28 -28.64 -2.40
N LEU A 172 -4.26 -27.81 -2.03
CA LEU A 172 -4.04 -26.60 -1.23
C LEU A 172 -3.30 -26.88 0.08
N SER A 173 -3.48 -28.05 0.68
CA SER A 173 -2.78 -28.48 1.90
C SER A 173 -1.26 -28.49 1.78
N TYR A 174 -0.72 -28.68 0.56
CA TYR A 174 0.72 -28.60 0.29
C TYR A 174 1.22 -27.17 0.03
N LEU A 175 0.31 -26.23 -0.20
CA LEU A 175 0.60 -24.83 -0.49
C LEU A 175 0.42 -23.93 0.75
N GLU A 176 -0.02 -24.49 1.89
CA GLU A 176 -0.36 -23.75 3.10
C GLU A 176 0.80 -22.94 3.70
N ASP A 177 2.01 -23.46 3.54
CA ASP A 177 3.24 -22.84 4.06
C ASP A 177 3.94 -21.97 3.01
N ALA A 178 3.46 -21.97 1.76
CA ALA A 178 4.04 -21.15 0.70
C ALA A 178 3.82 -19.66 1.01
N ASN A 179 4.87 -18.87 0.82
CA ASN A 179 4.77 -17.42 0.98
C ASN A 179 4.26 -16.75 -0.30
N PHE A 180 3.95 -15.46 -0.19
CA PHE A 180 3.46 -14.67 -1.32
C PHE A 180 4.40 -14.70 -2.54
N GLU A 181 5.72 -14.66 -2.32
CA GLU A 181 6.73 -14.59 -3.39
C GLU A 181 6.86 -15.89 -4.17
N GLU A 182 6.60 -17.02 -3.52
CA GLU A 182 6.57 -18.35 -4.14
C GLU A 182 5.23 -18.61 -4.83
N LEU A 183 4.13 -18.25 -4.17
CA LEU A 183 2.79 -18.61 -4.62
C LEU A 183 2.32 -17.76 -5.80
N LEU A 184 2.57 -16.45 -5.78
CA LEU A 184 2.06 -15.57 -6.84
C LEU A 184 2.61 -15.94 -8.24
N PRO A 185 3.92 -16.15 -8.46
CA PRO A 185 4.43 -16.54 -9.77
C PRO A 185 3.91 -17.91 -10.22
N LEU A 186 3.81 -18.87 -9.29
CA LEU A 186 3.29 -20.20 -9.57
C LEU A 186 1.82 -20.14 -10.03
N VAL A 187 0.99 -19.40 -9.30
CA VAL A 187 -0.43 -19.23 -9.63
C VAL A 187 -0.59 -18.47 -10.94
N ALA A 188 0.12 -17.36 -11.12
CA ALA A 188 0.02 -16.54 -12.34
C ALA A 188 0.42 -17.31 -13.60
N ALA A 189 1.37 -18.26 -13.50
CA ALA A 189 1.79 -19.09 -14.62
C ALA A 189 0.80 -20.20 -15.00
N ASN A 190 -0.08 -20.60 -14.08
CA ASN A 190 -1.05 -21.70 -14.28
C ASN A 190 -2.51 -21.22 -14.30
N ALA A 191 -2.74 -19.91 -14.16
CA ALA A 191 -4.07 -19.34 -14.14
C ALA A 191 -4.73 -19.44 -15.51
N SER A 192 -5.98 -19.88 -15.54
CA SER A 192 -6.80 -19.91 -16.74
C SER A 192 -7.03 -18.49 -17.25
N GLU A 193 -6.91 -18.30 -18.56
CA GLU A 193 -7.17 -17.01 -19.17
C GLU A 193 -8.68 -16.72 -19.21
N ALA A 194 -9.06 -15.43 -19.22
CA ALA A 194 -10.46 -15.05 -19.30
C ALA A 194 -11.18 -15.61 -20.55
N GLY A 195 -10.45 -15.79 -21.66
CA GLY A 195 -10.99 -16.40 -22.88
C GLY A 195 -11.28 -17.90 -22.72
N GLU A 196 -10.42 -18.63 -21.99
CA GLU A 196 -10.59 -20.05 -21.69
C GLU A 196 -11.78 -20.27 -20.78
N LEU A 197 -11.87 -19.48 -19.70
CA LEU A 197 -13.01 -19.51 -18.78
C LEU A 197 -14.32 -19.20 -19.53
N LYS A 198 -14.35 -18.22 -20.44
CA LYS A 198 -15.56 -17.94 -21.23
C LYS A 198 -15.93 -19.05 -22.21
N ALA A 199 -14.97 -19.84 -22.67
CA ALA A 199 -15.22 -20.97 -23.57
C ALA A 199 -15.75 -22.20 -22.82
N GLU A 200 -15.48 -22.29 -21.52
CA GLU A 200 -16.03 -23.32 -20.66
C GLU A 200 -17.55 -23.16 -20.49
N ASN A 201 -18.27 -24.28 -20.51
CA ASN A 201 -19.72 -24.29 -20.32
C ASN A 201 -20.10 -25.12 -19.09
N GLY A 202 -20.68 -24.45 -18.10
CA GLY A 202 -21.21 -25.10 -16.90
C GLY A 202 -20.29 -25.01 -15.69
N MET A 203 -20.51 -25.90 -14.72
CA MET A 203 -19.76 -25.89 -13.45
C MET A 203 -18.41 -26.58 -13.62
N LYS A 204 -17.35 -25.94 -13.12
CA LYS A 204 -15.99 -26.50 -13.06
C LYS A 204 -15.42 -26.36 -11.66
N ASP A 205 -14.79 -27.42 -11.20
CA ASP A 205 -14.07 -27.44 -9.94
C ASP A 205 -12.69 -26.80 -10.12
N MET A 206 -12.42 -25.74 -9.37
CA MET A 206 -11.20 -24.95 -9.51
C MET A 206 -10.67 -24.49 -8.15
N TYR A 207 -9.39 -24.11 -8.15
CA TYR A 207 -8.83 -23.25 -7.12
C TYR A 207 -9.03 -21.79 -7.51
N LEU A 208 -9.35 -20.97 -6.51
CA LEU A 208 -9.42 -19.53 -6.61
C LEU A 208 -8.35 -18.93 -5.70
N PHE A 209 -7.46 -18.17 -6.29
CA PHE A 209 -6.48 -17.38 -5.56
C PHE A 209 -6.84 -15.90 -5.66
N VAL A 210 -6.80 -15.21 -4.53
CA VAL A 210 -7.03 -13.77 -4.46
C VAL A 210 -5.83 -13.14 -3.81
N PHE A 211 -5.10 -12.30 -4.54
CA PHE A 211 -3.94 -11.60 -4.03
C PHE A 211 -4.26 -10.13 -3.88
N ASP A 212 -3.95 -9.57 -2.70
CA ASP A 212 -3.79 -8.14 -2.57
C ASP A 212 -2.39 -7.74 -3.02
N MET A 213 -2.34 -7.02 -4.13
CA MET A 213 -1.09 -6.53 -4.68
C MET A 213 -0.60 -5.27 -3.97
N THR A 214 -1.31 -4.75 -2.97
CA THR A 214 -0.83 -3.67 -2.11
C THR A 214 -0.47 -4.20 -0.73
N ARG A 215 0.68 -3.80 -0.19
CA ARG A 215 1.04 -4.13 1.19
C ARG A 215 0.11 -3.41 2.18
N SER A 216 -0.41 -4.14 3.15
CA SER A 216 -1.27 -3.63 4.21
C SER A 216 -0.64 -3.77 5.59
N GLU A 217 -1.34 -3.33 6.63
CA GLU A 217 -0.97 -3.64 8.01
C GLU A 217 -1.04 -5.15 8.26
N SER A 218 -0.08 -5.69 9.01
CA SER A 218 -0.02 -7.12 9.33
C SER A 218 -1.18 -7.64 10.20
N SER A 219 -2.00 -6.74 10.75
CA SER A 219 -3.16 -7.06 11.59
C SER A 219 -4.47 -7.22 10.82
N VAL A 220 -4.47 -6.97 9.50
CA VAL A 220 -5.68 -6.95 8.68
C VAL A 220 -5.70 -8.16 7.75
N ASP A 221 -6.71 -9.02 7.89
CA ASP A 221 -6.88 -10.17 7.00
C ASP A 221 -7.75 -9.82 5.79
N LEU A 222 -7.60 -10.62 4.73
CA LEU A 222 -8.47 -10.56 3.56
C LEU A 222 -9.55 -11.64 3.68
N GLU A 223 -10.81 -11.30 3.46
CA GLU A 223 -11.92 -12.25 3.45
C GLU A 223 -12.56 -12.32 2.07
N LEU A 224 -13.04 -13.52 1.73
CA LEU A 224 -13.73 -13.80 0.48
C LEU A 224 -15.20 -14.06 0.78
N TYR A 225 -16.07 -13.31 0.13
CA TYR A 225 -17.51 -13.49 0.18
C TYR A 225 -18.05 -13.76 -1.21
N SER A 226 -19.08 -14.59 -1.31
CA SER A 226 -19.87 -14.75 -2.52
C SER A 226 -21.25 -14.13 -2.31
N ASP A 227 -21.84 -13.60 -3.37
CA ASP A 227 -23.28 -13.36 -3.37
C ASP A 227 -24.02 -14.71 -3.34
N GLY A 228 -24.33 -15.19 -2.13
CA GLY A 228 -24.95 -16.50 -1.88
C GLY A 228 -26.36 -16.66 -2.47
N THR A 229 -26.86 -15.67 -3.21
CA THR A 229 -28.13 -15.75 -3.93
C THR A 229 -28.03 -16.53 -5.24
N LEU A 230 -26.82 -16.77 -5.77
CA LEU A 230 -26.60 -17.41 -7.07
C LEU A 230 -25.86 -18.74 -6.90
N ALA A 231 -26.49 -19.85 -7.33
CA ALA A 231 -25.93 -21.21 -7.24
C ALA A 231 -24.77 -21.49 -8.23
N ASP A 232 -24.17 -20.42 -8.75
CA ASP A 232 -23.17 -20.43 -9.82
C ASP A 232 -21.74 -20.29 -9.29
N ALA A 233 -21.57 -20.10 -7.98
CA ALA A 233 -20.27 -20.19 -7.31
C ALA A 233 -20.46 -20.77 -5.91
N VAL A 234 -19.79 -21.90 -5.64
CA VAL A 234 -19.79 -22.53 -4.32
C VAL A 234 -18.35 -22.68 -3.87
N VAL A 235 -17.98 -21.92 -2.84
CA VAL A 235 -16.68 -22.05 -2.17
C VAL A 235 -16.82 -23.10 -1.07
N SER A 236 -16.08 -24.20 -1.19
CA SER A 236 -16.13 -25.32 -0.24
C SER A 236 -15.16 -25.15 0.92
N ASP A 237 -14.00 -24.53 0.67
CA ASP A 237 -12.99 -24.23 1.67
C ASP A 237 -12.25 -22.95 1.29
N SER A 238 -11.85 -22.16 2.27
CA SER A 238 -11.04 -20.97 2.04
C SER A 238 -10.13 -20.66 3.22
N ARG A 239 -8.94 -20.17 2.88
CA ARG A 239 -7.92 -19.77 3.85
C ARG A 239 -7.38 -18.41 3.48
N SER A 240 -7.40 -17.51 4.45
CA SER A 240 -6.73 -16.22 4.38
C SER A 240 -5.34 -16.32 5.02
N ILE A 241 -4.36 -15.67 4.40
CA ILE A 241 -3.00 -15.58 4.89
C ILE A 241 -2.56 -14.13 4.81
N ASN A 242 -2.02 -13.61 5.93
CA ASN A 242 -1.29 -12.36 6.00
C ASN A 242 0.13 -12.63 6.50
N GLN A 243 1.12 -12.41 5.64
CA GLN A 243 2.54 -12.52 5.99
C GLN A 243 3.19 -11.16 5.77
N GLU A 244 3.62 -10.52 6.86
CA GLU A 244 4.31 -9.22 6.83
C GLU A 244 3.54 -8.12 6.07
N GLY A 245 2.20 -8.18 6.07
CA GLY A 245 1.35 -7.23 5.36
C GLY A 245 1.00 -7.63 3.91
N TRP A 246 1.56 -8.72 3.40
CA TRP A 246 1.15 -9.31 2.12
C TRP A 246 0.00 -10.28 2.34
N ARG A 247 -1.12 -10.00 1.70
CA ARG A 247 -2.39 -10.69 1.96
C ARG A 247 -2.83 -11.48 0.74
N PHE A 248 -3.23 -12.72 0.96
CA PHE A 248 -3.82 -13.54 -0.09
C PHE A 248 -4.79 -14.56 0.48
N ILE A 249 -5.71 -15.01 -0.37
CA ILE A 249 -6.67 -16.06 -0.10
C ILE A 249 -6.43 -17.20 -1.08
N MET A 250 -6.49 -18.42 -0.55
CA MET A 250 -6.60 -19.64 -1.32
C MET A 250 -7.96 -20.25 -1.04
N ALA A 251 -8.73 -20.54 -2.07
CA ALA A 251 -10.05 -21.12 -1.94
C ALA A 251 -10.23 -22.27 -2.92
N GLU A 252 -10.97 -23.28 -2.49
CA GLU A 252 -11.44 -24.38 -3.33
C GLU A 252 -12.93 -24.21 -3.58
N GLY A 253 -13.38 -24.43 -4.80
CA GLY A 253 -14.80 -24.37 -5.10
C GLY A 253 -15.19 -24.91 -6.47
N SER A 254 -16.49 -24.85 -6.71
CA SER A 254 -17.11 -25.12 -8.01
C SER A 254 -17.70 -23.83 -8.53
N PHE A 255 -17.32 -23.43 -9.74
CA PHE A 255 -17.70 -22.16 -10.36
C PHE A 255 -18.30 -22.41 -11.73
N ARG A 256 -19.41 -21.71 -12.04
CA ARG A 256 -20.00 -21.72 -13.38
C ARG A 256 -19.19 -20.81 -14.29
N PHE A 257 -18.89 -21.25 -15.49
CA PHE A 257 -18.33 -20.38 -16.52
C PHE A 257 -19.14 -20.47 -17.82
N GLY A 258 -18.80 -19.58 -18.76
CA GLY A 258 -19.53 -19.38 -20.02
C GLY A 258 -20.57 -18.27 -19.96
N ASN A 259 -21.35 -18.14 -21.02
CA ASN A 259 -22.27 -17.00 -21.24
C ASN A 259 -23.41 -16.91 -20.21
N ASP A 260 -23.75 -18.02 -19.54
CA ASP A 260 -24.83 -18.05 -18.56
C ASP A 260 -24.32 -17.86 -17.12
N ALA A 261 -23.01 -17.71 -16.90
CA ALA A 261 -22.44 -17.58 -15.56
C ALA A 261 -22.82 -16.24 -14.93
N LYS A 262 -23.42 -16.30 -13.73
CA LYS A 262 -23.81 -15.11 -12.96
C LYS A 262 -23.39 -15.28 -11.52
N TYR A 263 -22.30 -14.63 -11.13
CA TYR A 263 -21.92 -14.54 -9.73
C TYR A 263 -21.02 -13.34 -9.47
N ARG A 264 -20.97 -12.94 -8.20
CA ARG A 264 -20.04 -11.94 -7.70
C ARG A 264 -19.27 -12.49 -6.52
N LEU A 265 -17.95 -12.34 -6.59
CA LEU A 265 -17.05 -12.61 -5.49
C LEU A 265 -16.47 -11.30 -5.00
N TYR A 266 -16.49 -11.11 -3.68
CA TYR A 266 -16.04 -9.91 -3.01
C TYR A 266 -14.81 -10.26 -2.20
N ALA A 267 -13.72 -9.53 -2.42
CA ALA A 267 -12.59 -9.51 -1.52
C ALA A 267 -12.74 -8.29 -0.61
N ALA A 268 -12.77 -8.50 0.71
CA ALA A 268 -12.95 -7.43 1.68
C ALA A 268 -11.94 -7.54 2.82
N GLU A 269 -11.64 -6.43 3.47
CA GLU A 269 -10.85 -6.46 4.72
C GLU A 269 -11.70 -6.89 5.90
N SER A 270 -11.15 -7.78 6.71
CA SER A 270 -11.69 -8.08 8.03
C SER A 270 -11.22 -7.04 9.03
N ARG A 271 -12.03 -6.00 9.24
CA ARG A 271 -11.98 -5.09 10.39
C ARG A 271 -13.41 -4.91 10.92
N ASP A 272 -13.56 -4.20 12.05
CA ASP A 272 -14.85 -3.89 12.69
C ASP A 272 -15.95 -3.35 11.74
N ALA A 273 -15.56 -2.88 10.55
CA ALA A 273 -16.45 -2.66 9.41
C ALA A 273 -15.83 -3.25 8.12
N PRO A 274 -16.42 -4.28 7.50
CA PRO A 274 -15.90 -4.86 6.27
C PRO A 274 -15.94 -3.84 5.13
N ARG A 275 -14.78 -3.58 4.53
CA ARG A 275 -14.63 -2.73 3.34
C ARG A 275 -14.38 -3.62 2.13
N VAL A 276 -15.29 -3.62 1.17
CA VAL A 276 -15.09 -4.29 -0.12
C VAL A 276 -13.96 -3.61 -0.85
N LEU A 277 -12.88 -4.35 -1.12
CA LEU A 277 -11.70 -3.89 -1.85
C LEU A 277 -11.86 -4.11 -3.34
N SER A 278 -12.47 -5.24 -3.72
CA SER A 278 -12.70 -5.58 -5.12
C SER A 278 -13.85 -6.54 -5.29
N VAL A 279 -14.46 -6.48 -6.48
CA VAL A 279 -15.52 -7.38 -6.92
C VAL A 279 -15.08 -8.03 -8.22
N LEU A 280 -15.02 -9.35 -8.22
CA LEU A 280 -15.02 -10.11 -9.46
C LEU A 280 -16.48 -10.40 -9.81
N ALA A 281 -16.99 -9.67 -10.79
CA ALA A 281 -18.31 -9.92 -11.37
C ALA A 281 -18.15 -10.69 -12.67
N VAL A 282 -18.82 -11.85 -12.75
CA VAL A 282 -19.07 -12.53 -14.02
C VAL A 282 -20.51 -12.21 -14.37
N GLU A 283 -20.69 -11.17 -15.17
CA GLU A 283 -21.96 -10.71 -15.71
C GLU A 283 -21.74 -10.39 -17.20
N ASP A 284 -22.72 -10.72 -18.04
CA ASP A 284 -22.77 -10.30 -19.43
C ASP A 284 -23.01 -8.78 -19.55
#